data_AF-A0A447U6U1-F1
#
_entry.id   AF-A0A447U6U1-F1
#
_cell.length_a   1.000
_cell.length_b   1.000
_cell.length_c   1.000
_cell.angle_alpha   90.00
_cell.angle_beta   90.00
_cell.angle_gamma   90.00
#
_symmetry.space_group_name_H-M   'P 1'
#
loop_
_entity.id
_entity.type
_entity.pdbx_description
1 polymer ?
#
loop_
_entity_poly.entity_id
_entity_poly.type
_entity_poly.pdbx_seq_one_letter_code
_entity_poly.pdbx_strand_id
1 'polypeptide(L)'
;MLHLTVGMLIDQRAILRRLAELQYTRNDQAFQRGTFRVRGEVIDIFPAESDDIALRVELFDEEVERLSLFDPLTGQVESTVPRYTIYPKTHYVTPRERILQAMEEIKDELADRRKVLLAE
;
A
#
# COMPACT_ATOMS: atom_id res chain seq x y z
N MET A 1 7.82 -1.13 1.93
CA MET A 1 7.18 -2.34 2.50
C MET A 1 6.54 -2.04 3.85
N LEU A 2 5.54 -2.83 4.24
CA LEU A 2 4.93 -2.86 5.56
C LEU A 2 5.09 -4.28 6.11
N HIS A 3 5.80 -4.41 7.22
CA HIS A 3 5.97 -5.68 7.92
C HIS A 3 4.97 -5.76 9.06
N LEU A 4 4.23 -6.85 9.13
CA LEU A 4 3.31 -7.14 10.22
C LEU A 4 3.68 -8.50 10.83
N THR A 5 3.66 -8.57 12.15
CA THR A 5 3.86 -9.80 12.92
C THR A 5 2.80 -9.83 14.00
N VAL A 6 2.25 -11.00 14.29
CA VAL A 6 1.34 -11.18 15.43
C VAL A 6 2.05 -10.76 16.72
N GLY A 7 1.38 -9.98 17.57
CA GLY A 7 1.94 -9.36 18.77
C GLY A 7 2.70 -8.05 18.54
N MET A 8 2.76 -7.55 17.30
CA MET A 8 3.37 -6.25 17.02
C MET A 8 2.50 -5.11 17.58
N LEU A 9 3.10 -4.22 18.35
CA LEU A 9 2.47 -2.98 18.80
C LEU A 9 2.45 -1.96 17.65
N ILE A 10 1.29 -1.76 17.05
CA ILE A 10 1.05 -0.81 15.97
C ILE A 10 -0.44 -0.45 15.91
N ASP A 11 -0.74 0.83 15.88
CA ASP A 11 -2.12 1.30 15.76
C ASP A 11 -2.64 1.20 14.32
N GLN A 12 -3.96 1.20 14.18
CA GLN A 12 -4.62 1.18 12.87
C GLN A 12 -4.12 2.33 11.96
N ARG A 13 -3.97 3.53 12.51
CA ARG A 13 -3.64 4.74 11.73
C ARG A 13 -2.25 4.66 11.11
N ALA A 14 -1.27 4.07 11.80
CA ALA A 14 0.07 3.84 11.29
C ALA A 14 0.05 2.84 10.12
N ILE A 15 -0.72 1.76 10.23
CA ILE A 15 -0.91 0.80 9.13
C ILE A 15 -1.49 1.53 7.90
N LEU A 16 -2.58 2.29 8.07
CA LEU A 16 -3.22 2.99 6.95
C LEU A 16 -2.31 4.01 6.28
N ARG A 17 -1.56 4.78 7.08
CA ARG A 17 -0.57 5.74 6.57
C ARG A 17 0.50 5.02 5.76
N ARG A 18 1.01 3.90 6.27
CA ARG A 18 2.02 3.13 5.57
C ARG A 18 1.48 2.52 4.27
N LEU A 19 0.25 2.02 4.25
CA LEU A 19 -0.40 1.53 3.04
C LEU A 19 -0.55 2.65 1.98
N ALA A 20 -0.89 3.88 2.39
CA ALA A 20 -0.95 5.02 1.50
C ALA A 20 0.43 5.38 0.90
N GLU A 21 1.51 5.34 1.70
CA GLU A 21 2.89 5.51 1.21
C GLU A 21 3.29 4.42 0.21
N LEU A 22 2.75 3.20 0.39
CA LEU A 22 2.91 2.08 -0.54
C LEU A 22 1.98 2.16 -1.76
N GLN A 23 1.27 3.28 -1.94
CA GLN A 23 0.34 3.57 -3.03
C GLN A 23 -0.90 2.65 -3.06
N TYR A 24 -1.29 2.09 -1.92
CA TYR A 24 -2.57 1.41 -1.80
C TYR A 24 -3.68 2.43 -1.66
N THR A 25 -4.85 2.11 -2.21
CA THR A 25 -6.02 2.97 -2.14
C THR A 25 -7.07 2.33 -1.23
N ARG A 26 -7.67 3.12 -0.34
CA ARG A 26 -8.82 2.65 0.43
C ARG A 26 -10.02 2.49 -0.50
N ASN A 27 -10.64 1.31 -0.52
CA ASN A 27 -11.86 1.06 -1.27
C ASN A 27 -12.75 0.05 -0.53
N ASP A 28 -13.78 0.57 0.14
CA ASP A 28 -14.69 -0.25 0.95
C ASP A 28 -15.75 -0.98 0.09
N GLN A 29 -15.96 -0.54 -1.17
CA GLN A 29 -16.95 -1.11 -2.09
C GLN A 29 -16.37 -2.17 -3.02
N ALA A 30 -15.26 -1.86 -3.69
CA ALA A 30 -14.61 -2.75 -4.64
C ALA A 30 -13.25 -3.20 -4.09
N PHE A 31 -13.21 -4.42 -3.58
CA PHE A 31 -11.99 -5.01 -3.02
C PHE A 31 -11.19 -5.70 -4.14
N GLN A 32 -10.15 -5.01 -4.59
CA GLN A 32 -9.30 -5.43 -5.72
C GLN A 32 -7.82 -5.27 -5.37
N ARG A 33 -6.93 -5.85 -6.16
CA ARG A 33 -5.46 -5.79 -5.93
C ARG A 33 -4.98 -4.36 -5.74
N GLY A 34 -4.09 -4.15 -4.77
CA GLY A 34 -3.55 -2.83 -4.44
C GLY A 34 -4.56 -1.90 -3.73
N THR A 35 -5.62 -2.47 -3.15
CA THR A 35 -6.57 -1.74 -2.31
C THR A 35 -6.65 -2.35 -0.91
N PHE A 36 -7.18 -1.58 0.03
CA PHE A 36 -7.53 -2.07 1.36
C PHE A 36 -8.90 -1.52 1.77
N ARG A 37 -9.54 -2.18 2.73
CA ARG A 37 -10.80 -1.75 3.35
C ARG A 37 -10.71 -1.90 4.86
N VAL A 38 -11.49 -1.10 5.58
CA VAL A 38 -11.44 -1.06 7.05
C VAL A 38 -12.84 -1.27 7.62
N ARG A 39 -12.95 -2.21 8.57
CA ARG A 39 -14.20 -2.57 9.26
C ARG A 39 -13.94 -2.71 10.75
N GLY A 40 -14.12 -1.62 11.50
CA GLY A 40 -13.75 -1.59 12.93
C GLY A 40 -12.25 -1.82 13.09
N GLU A 41 -11.87 -2.84 13.86
CA GLU A 41 -10.48 -3.24 14.09
C GLU A 41 -9.90 -4.19 13.02
N VAL A 42 -10.69 -4.49 11.99
CA VAL A 42 -10.27 -5.38 10.90
C VAL A 42 -9.85 -4.56 9.69
N ILE A 43 -8.64 -4.82 9.21
CA ILE A 43 -8.09 -4.25 7.97
C ILE A 43 -7.90 -5.40 6.98
N ASP A 44 -8.69 -5.41 5.92
CA ASP A 44 -8.47 -6.32 4.80
C ASP A 44 -7.62 -5.59 3.75
N ILE A 45 -6.51 -6.22 3.36
CA ILE A 45 -5.55 -5.69 2.39
C ILE A 45 -5.46 -6.70 1.26
N PHE A 46 -5.63 -6.28 0.01
CA PHE A 46 -5.35 -7.13 -1.15
C PHE A 46 -3.96 -6.76 -1.69
N PRO A 47 -2.90 -7.54 -1.40
CA PRO A 47 -1.55 -7.24 -1.82
C PRO A 47 -1.44 -7.13 -3.34
N ALA A 48 -0.63 -6.20 -3.84
CA ALA A 48 -0.49 -5.97 -5.27
C ALA A 48 0.32 -7.09 -5.96
N GLU A 49 1.17 -7.74 -5.19
CA GLU A 49 2.01 -8.88 -5.55
C GLU A 49 1.28 -10.23 -5.51
N SER A 50 0.12 -10.32 -4.85
CA SER A 50 -0.61 -11.59 -4.70
C SER A 50 -1.72 -11.68 -5.74
N ASP A 51 -1.83 -12.82 -6.44
CA ASP A 51 -2.78 -12.99 -7.54
C ASP A 51 -4.20 -13.30 -7.06
N ASP A 52 -4.34 -14.01 -5.94
CA ASP A 52 -5.60 -14.61 -5.47
C ASP A 52 -5.80 -14.57 -3.95
N ILE A 53 -4.80 -14.16 -3.15
CA ILE A 53 -4.88 -14.18 -1.70
C ILE A 53 -4.86 -12.76 -1.13
N ALA A 54 -5.80 -12.46 -0.23
CA ALA A 54 -5.81 -11.25 0.56
C ALA A 54 -5.34 -11.51 2.00
N LEU A 55 -4.83 -10.46 2.64
CA LEU A 55 -4.45 -10.47 4.04
C LEU A 55 -5.53 -9.77 4.87
N ARG A 56 -6.02 -10.43 5.90
CA ARG A 56 -6.82 -9.84 6.97
C ARG A 56 -5.92 -9.61 8.17
N VAL A 57 -5.90 -8.37 8.64
CA VAL A 57 -5.24 -7.94 9.87
C VAL A 57 -6.31 -7.62 10.89
N GLU A 58 -6.32 -8.36 11.99
CA GLU A 58 -7.21 -8.12 13.12
C GLU A 58 -6.38 -7.47 14.23
N LEU A 59 -6.82 -6.29 14.67
CA LEU A 59 -6.20 -5.55 15.76
C LEU A 59 -7.00 -5.72 17.05
N PHE A 60 -6.30 -5.63 18.18
CA PHE A 60 -6.89 -5.45 19.49
C PHE A 60 -6.15 -4.32 20.20
N ASP A 61 -6.85 -3.21 20.46
CA ASP A 61 -6.25 -1.93 20.87
C ASP A 61 -5.11 -1.47 19.92
N GLU A 62 -3.86 -1.55 20.37
CA GLU A 62 -2.67 -1.15 19.60
C GLU A 62 -1.80 -2.35 19.25
N GLU A 63 -2.38 -3.56 19.16
CA GLU A 63 -1.66 -4.80 18.91
C GLU A 63 -2.24 -5.59 17.73
N VAL A 64 -1.37 -6.19 16.91
CA VAL A 64 -1.78 -7.17 15.89
C VAL A 64 -2.15 -8.49 16.57
N GLU A 65 -3.44 -8.75 16.73
CA GLU A 65 -3.97 -9.97 17.34
C GLU A 65 -3.86 -11.17 16.37
N ARG A 66 -4.20 -10.97 15.10
CA ARG A 66 -4.21 -12.06 14.12
C ARG A 66 -3.94 -11.59 12.69
N LEU A 67 -3.23 -12.44 11.95
CA LEU A 67 -3.04 -12.32 10.51
C LEU A 67 -3.60 -13.57 9.82
N SER A 68 -4.59 -13.37 8.95
CA SER A 68 -5.27 -14.44 8.22
C SER A 68 -5.16 -14.21 6.71
N LEU A 69 -4.81 -15.26 5.97
CA LEU A 69 -4.87 -15.29 4.51
C LEU A 69 -6.24 -15.80 4.09
N PHE A 70 -6.89 -15.12 3.15
CA PHE A 70 -8.24 -15.46 2.73
C PHE A 70 -8.48 -15.14 1.25
N ASP A 71 -9.43 -15.85 0.65
CA ASP A 71 -9.90 -15.60 -0.70
C ASP A 71 -10.72 -14.29 -0.74
N PRO A 72 -10.29 -13.26 -1.51
CA PRO A 72 -10.93 -11.96 -1.56
C PRO A 72 -12.34 -11.96 -2.18
N LEU A 73 -12.68 -12.97 -2.97
CA LEU A 73 -13.97 -13.14 -3.63
C LEU A 73 -14.96 -13.86 -2.73
N THR A 74 -14.56 -14.99 -2.14
CA THR A 74 -15.46 -15.83 -1.32
C THR A 74 -15.45 -15.45 0.16
N GLY A 75 -14.38 -14.80 0.64
CA GLY A 75 -14.16 -14.52 2.05
C GLY A 75 -13.68 -15.71 2.87
N GLN A 76 -13.43 -16.86 2.24
CA GLN A 76 -12.98 -18.07 2.92
C GLN A 76 -11.55 -17.89 3.44
N VAL A 77 -11.37 -18.10 4.74
CA VAL A 77 -10.03 -18.10 5.36
C VAL A 77 -9.31 -19.39 4.98
N GLU A 78 -8.12 -19.26 4.39
CA GLU A 78 -7.29 -20.40 4.01
C GLU A 78 -6.35 -20.80 5.15
N SER A 79 -5.69 -19.83 5.77
CA SER A 79 -4.71 -20.08 6.83
C SER A 79 -4.44 -18.85 7.67
N THR A 80 -3.87 -19.05 8.85
CA THR A 80 -3.30 -17.98 9.68
C THR A 80 -1.79 -18.01 9.59
N VAL A 81 -1.15 -16.84 9.59
CA VAL A 81 0.31 -16.71 9.49
C VAL A 81 0.87 -15.90 10.66
N PRO A 82 2.07 -16.20 11.17
CA PRO A 82 2.67 -15.45 12.27
C PRO A 82 3.19 -14.07 11.82
N ARG A 83 3.48 -13.90 10.53
CA ARG A 83 3.99 -12.66 9.95
C ARG A 83 3.61 -12.54 8.47
N TYR A 84 3.49 -11.31 7.99
CA TYR A 84 3.28 -11.01 6.58
C TYR A 84 3.99 -9.71 6.19
N THR A 85 4.46 -9.62 4.94
CA THR A 85 5.07 -8.40 4.40
C THR A 85 4.30 -7.94 3.18
N ILE A 86 3.74 -6.73 3.26
CA ILE A 86 3.07 -6.08 2.14
C ILE A 86 4.10 -5.25 1.35
N TYR A 87 4.22 -5.51 0.07
CA TYR A 87 5.09 -4.76 -0.84
C TYR A 87 4.36 -3.54 -1.46
N PRO A 88 5.08 -2.56 -2.00
CA PRO A 88 4.44 -1.42 -2.66
C PRO A 88 3.64 -1.85 -3.91
N LYS A 89 2.56 -1.10 -4.23
CA LYS A 89 1.68 -1.39 -5.38
C LYS A 89 2.39 -1.43 -6.73
N THR A 90 3.53 -0.75 -6.83
CA THR A 90 4.34 -0.67 -8.05
C THR A 90 5.81 -0.88 -7.71
N HIS A 91 6.58 -1.46 -8.64
CA HIS A 91 8.03 -1.50 -8.54
C HIS A 91 8.68 -0.11 -8.64
N TYR A 92 7.93 0.92 -9.05
CA TYR A 92 8.40 2.29 -9.25
C TYR A 92 7.99 3.26 -8.11
N VAL A 93 7.83 2.77 -6.88
CA VAL A 93 7.50 3.66 -5.76
C VAL A 93 8.67 4.60 -5.49
N THR A 94 8.47 5.88 -5.82
CA THR A 94 9.44 6.95 -5.65
C THR A 94 9.02 7.83 -4.46
N PRO A 95 9.90 8.08 -3.48
CA PRO A 95 9.57 8.95 -2.33
C PRO A 95 9.13 10.35 -2.77
N ARG A 96 8.25 10.99 -2.00
CA ARG A 96 7.70 12.33 -2.31
C ARG A 96 8.80 13.37 -2.56
N GLU A 97 9.86 13.35 -1.76
CA GLU A 97 11.00 14.25 -1.90
C GLU A 97 11.67 14.13 -3.27
N ARG A 98 11.90 12.90 -3.74
CA ARG A 98 12.48 12.64 -5.06
C ARG A 98 11.54 13.03 -6.20
N ILE A 99 10.23 12.89 -6.02
CA ILE A 99 9.24 13.39 -6.99
C ILE A 99 9.33 14.92 -7.11
N LEU A 100 9.38 15.63 -5.98
CA LEU A 100 9.47 17.10 -5.98
C LEU A 100 10.77 17.60 -6.62
N GLN A 101 11.89 16.95 -6.32
CA GLN A 101 13.17 17.28 -6.94
C GLN A 101 13.12 17.05 -8.46
N ALA A 102 12.67 15.88 -8.90
CA ALA A 102 12.56 15.56 -10.32
C ALA A 102 11.61 16.52 -11.06
N MET A 103 10.55 17.00 -10.41
CA MET A 103 9.66 18.00 -11.01
C MET A 103 10.37 19.32 -11.33
N GLU A 104 11.29 19.78 -10.49
CA GLU A 104 12.07 20.99 -10.79
C GLU A 104 13.07 20.75 -11.92
N GLU A 105 13.79 19.62 -11.89
CA GLU A 105 14.72 19.24 -12.95
C GLU A 105 14.03 19.14 -14.33
N ILE A 106 12.83 18.56 -14.39
CA ILE A 106 12.03 18.46 -15.63
C ILE A 106 11.60 19.86 -16.13
N LYS A 107 11.27 20.79 -15.25
CA LYS A 107 10.91 22.16 -15.66
C LYS A 107 12.11 22.90 -16.25
N ASP A 108 13.28 22.75 -15.64
CA ASP A 108 14.51 23.36 -16.12
C ASP A 108 14.87 22.80 -17.51
N GLU A 109 14.83 21.47 -17.67
CA GLU A 109 15.06 20.83 -18.97
C GLU A 109 14.05 21.29 -20.02
N LEU A 110 12.76 21.37 -19.67
CA LEU A 110 11.71 21.85 -20.57
C LEU A 110 11.96 23.29 -21.02
N ALA A 111 12.38 24.17 -20.10
CA ALA A 111 12.68 25.57 -20.40
C ALA A 111 13.84 25.67 -21.39
N ASP A 112 14.88 24.85 -21.21
CA ASP A 112 16.02 24.82 -22.12
C ASP A 112 15.67 24.21 -23.48
N ARG A 113 14.90 23.11 -23.49
CA ARG A 113 14.46 22.47 -24.74
C ARG A 113 13.56 23.39 -25.55
N ARG A 114 12.71 24.19 -24.90
CA ARG A 114 11.86 25.19 -25.55
C ARG A 114 12.66 26.28 -26.25
N LYS A 115 13.79 26.72 -25.69
CA LYS A 115 14.67 27.72 -26.35
C LYS A 115 15.26 27.16 -27.64
N VAL A 116 15.68 25.89 -27.63
CA VAL A 116 16.23 25.21 -28.80
C VAL A 116 15.17 25.05 -29.89
N LEU A 117 13.98 24.58 -29.54
CA LEU A 117 12.93 24.23 -30.50
C LEU A 117 12.15 25.43 -31.05
N LEU A 118 12.20 26.60 -30.40
CA LEU A 118 11.57 27.84 -30.88
C LEU A 118 12.55 28.84 -31.50
N ALA A 119 13.82 28.45 -31.63
CA ALA A 119 14.85 29.23 -32.32
C ALA A 119 14.95 28.87 -33.82
N GLU A 120 14.17 27.90 -34.29
CA GLU A 120 13.85 27.64 -35.71
C GLU A 120 12.46 28.22 -36.05
#